data_AF-A0A1M6CKL0-F1
#
_entry.id   AF-A0A1M6CKL0-F1
#
_cell.length_a   1.000
_cell.length_b   1.000
_cell.length_c   1.000
_cell.angle_alpha   90.00
_cell.angle_beta   90.00
_cell.angle_gamma   90.00
#
_symmetry.space_group_name_H-M   'P 1'
#
loop_
_entity.id
_entity.type
_entity.pdbx_description
1 polymer ?
#
loop_
_entity_poly.entity_id
_entity_poly.type
_entity_poly.pdbx_seq_one_letter_code
_entity_poly.pdbx_strand_id
1 'polypeptide(L)'
;MPKYYSPDGNIEVWEQKPEGYYTVEEWQELHPAPAPPEPSIDEQLAELDARYNTKKTEYTTAYTAAVMRGDTETAEAIKDYLDTLDDDYDAEYDRIVGEEEE
;
A
#
# COMPACT_ATOMS: atom_id res chain seq x y z
N MET A 1 26.93 -20.62 -15.45
CA MET A 1 26.68 -21.93 -14.84
C MET A 1 25.29 -21.88 -14.19
N PRO A 2 24.38 -22.82 -14.49
CA PRO A 2 23.04 -22.85 -13.92
C PRO A 2 23.06 -23.10 -12.40
N LYS A 3 22.02 -22.60 -11.71
CA LYS A 3 21.81 -22.77 -10.27
C LYS A 3 20.71 -23.79 -10.04
N TYR A 4 20.92 -24.66 -9.07
CA TYR A 4 19.94 -25.67 -8.65
C TYR A 4 19.78 -25.63 -7.14
N TYR A 5 18.60 -25.99 -6.66
CA TYR A 5 18.29 -26.11 -5.24
C TYR A 5 18.40 -27.57 -4.81
N SER A 6 19.15 -27.84 -3.73
CA SER A 6 19.12 -29.14 -3.08
C SER A 6 17.76 -29.38 -2.39
N PRO A 7 17.40 -30.62 -2.03
CA PRO A 7 16.23 -30.90 -1.21
C PRO A 7 16.20 -30.15 0.14
N ASP A 8 17.38 -29.79 0.65
CA ASP A 8 17.54 -28.99 1.88
C ASP A 8 17.41 -27.47 1.65
N GLY A 9 17.23 -27.04 0.40
CA GLY A 9 17.10 -25.62 0.03
C GLY A 9 18.41 -24.86 -0.17
N ASN A 10 19.54 -25.56 -0.27
CA ASN A 10 20.82 -24.93 -0.58
C ASN A 10 20.95 -24.65 -2.08
N ILE A 11 21.40 -23.44 -2.42
CA ILE A 11 21.67 -23.06 -3.81
C ILE A 11 23.07 -23.52 -4.19
N GLU A 12 23.16 -24.33 -5.23
CA GLU A 12 24.42 -24.84 -5.76
C GLU A 12 24.55 -24.59 -7.26
N VAL A 13 25.79 -24.37 -7.71
CA VAL A 13 26.12 -24.06 -9.09
C VAL A 13 26.71 -25.30 -9.75
N TRP A 14 25.97 -25.87 -10.70
CA TRP A 14 26.37 -27.09 -11.42
C TRP A 14 26.33 -26.86 -12.93
N GLU A 15 27.13 -27.61 -13.70
CA GLU A 15 27.05 -27.58 -15.16
C GLU A 15 25.79 -28.28 -15.68
N GLN A 16 25.31 -29.30 -14.97
CA GLN A 16 24.11 -30.09 -15.28
C GLN A 16 23.31 -30.34 -14.00
N LYS A 17 21.98 -30.51 -14.13
CA LYS A 17 21.06 -30.75 -13.00
C LYS A 17 21.40 -32.08 -12.31
N PRO A 18 21.80 -32.09 -11.02
CA PRO A 18 22.02 -33.33 -10.30
C PRO A 18 20.68 -34.04 -9.99
N GLU A 19 20.73 -35.36 -9.78
CA GLU A 19 19.54 -36.14 -9.42
C GLU A 19 19.00 -35.70 -8.05
N GLY A 20 17.69 -35.48 -7.96
CA GLY A 20 17.03 -35.02 -6.74
C GLY A 20 17.12 -33.51 -6.46
N TYR A 21 17.78 -32.73 -7.32
CA TYR A 21 17.81 -31.28 -7.23
C TYR A 21 16.66 -30.65 -8.02
N TYR A 22 16.29 -29.43 -7.65
CA TYR A 22 15.27 -28.64 -8.33
C TYR A 22 15.93 -27.52 -9.13
N THR A 23 15.40 -27.20 -10.31
CA THR A 23 15.69 -25.91 -10.94
C THR A 23 15.14 -24.77 -10.10
N VAL A 24 15.57 -23.54 -10.38
CA VAL A 24 15.04 -22.35 -9.69
C VAL A 24 13.52 -22.25 -9.83
N GLU A 25 13.00 -22.56 -11.02
CA GLU A 25 11.56 -22.53 -11.32
C GLU A 25 10.81 -23.62 -10.55
N GLU A 26 11.26 -24.88 -10.60
CA GLU A 26 10.65 -26.00 -9.86
C GLU A 26 10.68 -25.75 -8.34
N TRP A 27 11.77 -25.17 -7.82
CA TRP A 27 11.88 -24.82 -6.42
C TRP A 27 10.88 -23.73 -6.04
N GLN A 28 10.72 -22.69 -6.85
CA GLN A 28 9.75 -21.63 -6.59
C GLN A 28 8.29 -22.11 -6.68
N GLU A 29 7.98 -23.04 -7.57
CA GLU A 29 6.66 -23.66 -7.66
C GLU A 29 6.33 -24.50 -6.42
N LEU A 30 7.33 -25.24 -5.88
CA LEU A 30 7.16 -26.08 -4.69
C LEU A 30 7.27 -25.30 -3.37
N HIS A 31 8.00 -24.19 -3.39
CA HIS A 31 8.27 -23.33 -2.24
C HIS A 31 7.87 -21.89 -2.58
N PRO A 32 6.55 -21.62 -2.72
CA PRO A 32 6.10 -20.26 -2.93
C PRO A 32 6.61 -19.38 -1.79
N ALA A 33 7.08 -18.17 -2.15
CA ALA A 33 7.48 -17.19 -1.14
C ALA A 33 6.28 -16.94 -0.21
N PRO A 34 6.52 -16.81 1.12
CA PRO A 34 5.46 -16.39 2.01
C PRO A 34 4.87 -15.05 1.51
N ALA A 35 3.56 -14.89 1.65
CA ALA A 35 2.93 -13.60 1.39
C ALA A 35 3.65 -12.52 2.22
N PRO A 36 3.81 -11.30 1.68
CA PRO A 36 4.33 -10.20 2.48
C PRO A 36 3.44 -10.04 3.72
N PRO A 37 4.02 -9.72 4.90
CA PRO A 37 3.21 -9.44 6.07
C PRO A 37 2.27 -8.28 5.77
N GLU A 38 1.08 -8.34 6.34
CA GLU A 38 0.15 -7.21 6.30
C GLU A 38 0.79 -5.99 6.98
N PRO A 39 0.53 -4.77 6.47
CA PRO A 39 1.07 -3.56 7.07
C PRO A 39 0.61 -3.43 8.52
N SER A 40 1.51 -3.04 9.40
CA SER A 40 1.16 -2.75 10.78
C SER A 40 0.14 -1.61 10.87
N ILE A 41 -0.59 -1.52 11.97
CA ILE A 41 -1.53 -0.43 12.24
C ILE A 41 -0.84 0.93 12.09
N ASP A 42 0.37 1.09 12.64
CA ASP A 42 1.16 2.32 12.47
C ASP A 42 1.45 2.65 11.00
N GLU A 43 1.76 1.65 10.17
CA GLU A 43 2.01 1.84 8.73
C GLU A 43 0.72 2.21 7.99
N GLN A 44 -0.41 1.61 8.35
CA GLN A 44 -1.72 1.93 7.77
C GLN A 44 -2.16 3.35 8.14
N LEU A 45 -1.97 3.76 9.41
CA LEU A 45 -2.26 5.12 9.86
C LEU A 45 -1.34 6.15 9.19
N ALA A 46 -0.05 5.85 9.05
CA ALA A 46 0.88 6.74 8.37
C ALA A 46 0.52 6.94 6.88
N GLU A 47 0.05 5.89 6.20
CA GLU A 47 -0.45 6.01 4.83
C GLU A 47 -1.76 6.82 4.76
N LEU A 48 -2.69 6.57 5.69
CA LEU A 48 -3.94 7.32 5.82
C LEU A 48 -3.65 8.83 6.00
N ASP A 49 -2.76 9.18 6.93
CA ASP A 49 -2.34 10.55 7.20
C ASP A 49 -1.71 11.21 5.96
N ALA A 50 -0.82 10.50 5.28
CA ALA A 50 -0.16 11.03 4.08
C ALA A 50 -1.17 11.31 2.96
N ARG A 51 -2.11 10.40 2.76
CA ARG A 51 -3.20 10.53 1.76
C ARG A 51 -4.12 11.69 2.09
N TYR A 52 -4.55 11.79 3.35
CA TYR A 52 -5.40 12.86 3.85
C TYR A 52 -4.75 14.23 3.65
N ASN A 53 -3.51 14.40 4.12
CA ASN A 53 -2.79 15.67 4.02
C ASN A 53 -2.55 16.12 2.57
N THR A 54 -2.29 15.16 1.67
CA THR A 54 -2.13 15.45 0.24
C THR A 54 -3.43 16.00 -0.34
N LYS A 55 -4.55 15.29 -0.18
CA LYS A 55 -5.86 15.72 -0.70
C LYS A 55 -6.31 17.05 -0.07
N LYS A 56 -6.13 17.21 1.25
CA LYS A 56 -6.46 18.44 1.96
C LYS A 56 -5.71 19.64 1.41
N THR A 57 -4.42 19.47 1.11
CA THR A 57 -3.59 20.52 0.49
C THR A 57 -4.08 20.87 -0.91
N GLU A 58 -4.41 19.87 -1.73
CA GLU A 58 -4.93 20.07 -3.08
C GLU A 58 -6.26 20.84 -3.06
N TYR A 59 -7.22 20.41 -2.24
CA TYR A 59 -8.52 21.06 -2.12
C TYR A 59 -8.41 22.46 -1.52
N THR A 60 -7.59 22.67 -0.50
CA THR A 60 -7.37 24.00 0.07
C THR A 60 -6.77 24.96 -0.96
N THR A 61 -5.84 24.47 -1.78
CA THR A 61 -5.24 25.26 -2.87
C THR A 61 -6.27 25.59 -3.95
N ALA A 62 -7.08 24.61 -4.37
CA ALA A 62 -8.14 24.79 -5.34
C ALA A 62 -9.22 25.77 -4.83
N TYR A 63 -9.60 25.66 -3.55
CA TYR A 63 -10.54 26.54 -2.87
C TYR A 63 -10.05 27.99 -2.90
N THR A 64 -8.80 28.20 -2.49
CA THR A 64 -8.18 29.53 -2.49
C THR A 64 -8.18 30.12 -3.91
N ALA A 65 -7.86 29.32 -4.91
CA ALA A 65 -7.89 29.74 -6.31
C ALA A 65 -9.31 30.09 -6.80
N ALA A 66 -10.33 29.33 -6.40
CA ALA A 66 -11.73 29.62 -6.73
C ALA A 66 -12.19 30.93 -6.08
N VAL A 67 -11.89 31.12 -4.80
CA VAL A 67 -12.19 32.36 -4.07
C VAL A 67 -11.52 33.57 -4.72
N MET A 68 -10.24 33.47 -5.09
CA MET A 68 -9.52 34.56 -5.78
C MET A 68 -10.11 34.91 -7.14
N ARG A 69 -10.70 33.94 -7.85
CA ARG A 69 -11.39 34.15 -9.13
C ARG A 69 -12.84 34.63 -8.98
N GLY A 70 -13.37 34.67 -7.76
CA GLY A 70 -14.79 34.95 -7.50
C GLY A 70 -15.71 33.81 -7.94
N ASP A 71 -15.17 32.60 -8.11
CA ASP A 71 -15.91 31.41 -8.53
C ASP A 71 -16.54 30.75 -7.29
N THR A 72 -17.72 31.24 -6.92
CA THR A 72 -18.40 30.82 -5.68
C THR A 72 -18.92 29.40 -5.77
N GLU A 73 -19.43 28.97 -6.92
CA GLU A 73 -19.95 27.62 -7.14
C GLU A 73 -18.83 26.58 -6.94
N THR A 74 -17.67 26.80 -7.55
CA THR A 74 -16.52 25.92 -7.37
C THR A 74 -16.02 25.96 -5.92
N ALA A 75 -16.01 27.13 -5.27
CA ALA A 75 -15.57 27.24 -3.89
C ALA A 75 -16.50 26.50 -2.91
N GLU A 76 -17.81 26.51 -3.14
CA GLU A 76 -18.78 25.75 -2.35
C GLU A 76 -18.62 24.24 -2.56
N ALA A 77 -18.50 23.79 -3.82
CA ALA A 77 -18.25 22.37 -4.10
C ALA A 77 -16.96 21.85 -3.44
N ILE A 78 -15.90 22.66 -3.41
CA ILE A 78 -14.64 22.25 -2.76
C ILE A 78 -14.78 22.17 -1.23
N LYS A 79 -15.64 22.98 -0.60
CA LYS A 79 -15.93 22.84 0.83
C LYS A 79 -16.62 21.51 1.12
N ASP A 80 -17.61 21.14 0.32
CA ASP A 80 -18.30 19.85 0.48
C ASP A 80 -17.31 18.67 0.33
N TYR A 81 -16.34 18.78 -0.59
CA TYR A 81 -15.28 17.78 -0.72
C TYR A 81 -14.30 17.76 0.47
N LEU A 82 -14.02 18.90 1.09
CA LEU A 82 -13.20 18.96 2.31
C LEU A 82 -13.92 18.33 3.51
N ASP A 83 -15.21 18.61 3.67
CA ASP A 83 -16.01 18.01 4.75
C ASP A 83 -16.11 16.49 4.57
N THR A 84 -16.37 16.03 3.34
CA THR A 84 -16.37 14.58 3.02
C THR A 84 -15.01 13.94 3.27
N LEU A 85 -13.91 14.66 2.96
CA LEU A 85 -12.56 14.16 3.20
C LEU A 85 -12.25 13.99 4.69
N ASP A 86 -12.76 14.88 5.54
CA ASP A 86 -12.63 14.78 7.00
C ASP A 86 -13.46 13.59 7.53
N ASP A 87 -14.72 13.45 7.09
CA ASP A 87 -15.58 12.31 7.47
C ASP A 87 -14.97 10.95 7.05
N ASP A 88 -14.45 10.86 5.82
CA ASP A 88 -13.79 9.65 5.31
C ASP A 88 -12.52 9.31 6.11
N TYR A 89 -11.76 10.32 6.53
CA TYR A 89 -10.56 10.12 7.34
C TYR A 89 -10.92 9.57 8.72
N ASP A 90 -11.90 10.16 9.40
CA ASP A 90 -12.33 9.73 10.73
C ASP A 90 -12.88 8.29 10.68
N ALA A 91 -13.71 7.97 9.69
CA ALA A 91 -14.27 6.62 9.53
C ALA A 91 -13.18 5.56 9.25
N GLU A 92 -12.18 5.88 8.44
CA GLU A 92 -11.08 4.97 8.14
C GLU A 92 -10.11 4.84 9.32
N TYR A 93 -9.87 5.92 10.06
CA TYR A 93 -9.07 5.91 11.29
C TYR A 93 -9.71 5.00 12.33
N ASP A 94 -11.01 5.15 12.58
CA ASP A 94 -11.77 4.31 13.50
C ASP A 94 -11.78 2.84 13.06
N ARG A 95 -11.82 2.57 11.76
CA ARG A 95 -11.71 1.22 11.21
C ARG A 95 -10.34 0.61 11.50
N ILE A 96 -9.26 1.32 11.19
CA ILE A 96 -7.89 0.83 11.37
C ILE A 96 -7.59 0.60 12.86
N VAL A 97 -7.99 1.51 13.74
CA VAL A 97 -7.75 1.36 15.19
C VAL A 97 -8.72 0.34 15.82
N GLY A 98 -9.97 0.29 15.36
CA GLY A 98 -10.97 -0.66 15.83
C GLY A 98 -10.68 -2.12 15.44
N GLU A 99 -9.89 -2.36 14.39
CA GLU A 99 -9.37 -3.68 14.01
C GLU A 99 -8.43 -4.29 15.09
N GLU A 100 -7.95 -3.54 16.10
CA GLU A 100 -7.22 -4.11 17.25
C GLU A 100 -8.11 -4.80 18.30
N GLU A 101 -9.43 -4.60 18.29
CA GLU A 101 -10.34 -5.11 19.34
C GLU A 101 -11.02 -6.46 19.02
N GLU A 102 -10.80 -7.08 17.85
CA GLU A 102 -11.40 -8.37 17.42
C GLU A 102 -10.46 -9.58 17.41
#